data_AF-A0A968FSS8-F1
#
_entry.id   AF-A0A968FSS8-F1
#
_cell.length_a   1.000
_cell.length_b   1.000
_cell.length_c   1.000
_cell.angle_alpha   90.00
_cell.angle_beta   90.00
_cell.angle_gamma   90.00
#
_symmetry.space_group_name_H-M   'P 1'
#
loop_
_entity.id
_entity.type
_entity.pdbx_description
1 polymer ?
#
loop_
_entity_poly.entity_id
_entity_poly.type
_entity_poly.pdbx_seq_one_letter_code
_entity_poly.pdbx_strand_id
1 'polypeptide(L)' 'GLRSRDELERKLLEVRKQVAYGVRGAGYNDDNDSFYICSLSCKTLVYKGQLMAPQVETYFLDLKDPD' A
#
# COMPACT_ATOMS: atom_id res chain seq x y z
N GLY A 1 5.88 -18.92 13.94
CA GLY A 1 4.88 -17.83 13.96
C GLY A 1 5.56 -16.53 14.32
N LEU A 2 5.08 -15.41 13.76
CA LEU A 2 5.49 -14.04 14.13
C LEU A 2 5.06 -13.75 15.57
N ARG A 3 5.95 -13.16 16.36
CA ARG A 3 5.83 -13.02 17.82
C ARG A 3 5.70 -11.57 18.27
N SER A 4 5.92 -10.60 17.38
CA SER A 4 5.73 -9.17 17.68
C SER A 4 5.19 -8.39 16.49
N ARG A 5 4.63 -7.20 16.77
CA ARG A 5 4.18 -6.26 15.73
C ARG A 5 5.35 -5.79 14.85
N ASP A 6 6.54 -5.65 15.40
CA ASP A 6 7.70 -5.20 14.63
C ASP A 6 8.25 -6.31 13.72
N GLU A 7 8.15 -7.57 14.15
CA GLU A 7 8.41 -8.72 13.28
C GLU A 7 7.42 -8.77 12.12
N LEU A 8 6.13 -8.49 12.37
CA LEU A 8 5.11 -8.42 11.33
C LEU A 8 5.39 -7.26 10.35
N GLU A 9 5.66 -6.05 10.84
CA GLU A 9 6.03 -4.89 10.02
C GLU A 9 7.24 -5.19 9.12
N ARG A 10 8.30 -5.79 9.69
CA ARG A 10 9.47 -6.19 8.92
C ARG A 10 9.09 -7.20 7.84
N LYS A 11 8.23 -8.17 8.16
CA LYS A 11 7.81 -9.18 7.19
C LYS A 11 6.96 -8.60 6.07
N LEU A 12 6.05 -7.67 6.38
CA LEU A 12 5.26 -6.93 5.39
C LEU A 12 6.16 -6.09 4.47
N LEU A 13 7.21 -5.47 5.00
CA LEU A 13 8.22 -4.78 4.19
C LEU A 13 8.95 -5.73 3.22
N GLU A 14 9.35 -6.92 3.68
CA GLU A 14 9.96 -7.95 2.84
C GLU A 14 9.01 -8.37 1.70
N VAL A 15 7.74 -8.67 2.03
CA VAL A 15 6.72 -9.05 1.05
C VAL A 15 6.53 -7.94 0.02
N ARG A 16 6.39 -6.67 0.44
CA ARG A 16 6.25 -5.54 -0.48
C ARG A 16 7.40 -5.46 -1.48
N LYS A 17 8.64 -5.67 -1.02
CA LYS A 17 9.82 -5.68 -1.90
C LYS A 17 9.80 -6.86 -2.87
N GLN A 18 9.53 -8.06 -2.36
CA GLN A 18 9.48 -9.28 -3.19
C GLN A 18 8.44 -9.17 -4.30
N VAL A 19 7.23 -8.68 -3.97
CA VAL A 19 6.17 -8.48 -4.96
C VAL A 19 6.58 -7.41 -5.98
N ALA A 20 7.09 -6.26 -5.55
CA ALA A 20 7.53 -5.21 -6.47
C ALA A 20 8.63 -5.70 -7.43
N TYR A 21 9.61 -6.45 -6.94
CA TYR A 21 10.64 -7.05 -7.79
C TYR A 21 10.09 -8.13 -8.72
N GLY A 22 9.17 -8.97 -8.24
CA GLY A 22 8.54 -10.01 -9.04
C GLY A 22 7.73 -9.43 -10.20
N VAL A 23 6.88 -8.44 -9.92
CA VAL A 23 6.07 -7.74 -10.94
C VAL A 23 6.95 -7.07 -11.98
N ARG A 24 8.01 -6.36 -11.55
CA ARG A 24 8.97 -5.74 -12.48
C ARG A 24 9.73 -6.79 -13.30
N GLY A 25 10.18 -7.87 -12.69
CA GLY A 25 10.90 -8.96 -13.36
C GLY A 25 10.04 -9.71 -14.38
N ALA A 26 8.73 -9.74 -14.18
CA ALA A 26 7.77 -10.34 -15.09
C ALA A 26 7.32 -9.39 -16.23
N GLY A 27 7.79 -8.14 -16.25
CA GLY A 27 7.40 -7.15 -17.28
C GLY A 27 5.96 -6.65 -17.16
N TYR A 28 5.36 -6.73 -15.97
CA TYR A 28 3.97 -6.28 -15.73
C TYR A 28 3.87 -4.85 -15.19
N ASN A 29 4.98 -4.11 -15.13
CA ASN A 29 5.01 -2.77 -14.57
C ASN A 29 6.06 -1.90 -15.26
N ASP A 30 5.90 -1.77 -16.58
CA ASP A 30 6.68 -0.85 -17.38
C ASP A 30 6.50 0.58 -16.83
N ASP A 31 7.60 1.31 -16.70
CA ASP A 31 7.70 2.66 -16.15
C ASP A 31 7.13 2.88 -14.73
N ASN A 32 6.77 1.81 -14.02
CA ASN A 32 6.12 1.80 -12.71
C ASN A 32 4.68 2.35 -12.65
N ASP A 33 3.98 2.41 -13.79
CA ASP A 33 2.65 3.03 -13.85
C ASP A 33 1.50 2.05 -13.61
N SER A 34 1.70 0.75 -13.88
CA SER A 34 0.63 -0.26 -13.86
C SER A 34 0.45 -0.93 -12.50
N PHE A 35 1.47 -0.89 -11.63
CA PHE A 35 1.46 -1.55 -10.33
C PHE A 35 2.17 -0.73 -9.26
N TYR A 36 1.47 -0.46 -8.15
CA TYR A 36 2.03 0.23 -7.01
C TYR A 36 1.32 -0.14 -5.70
N ILE A 37 2.09 -0.44 -4.66
CA ILE A 37 1.58 -0.68 -3.29
C ILE A 37 1.79 0.60 -2.46
N CYS A 38 0.71 1.33 -2.17
CA CYS A 38 0.75 2.58 -1.39
C CYS A 38 1.30 2.39 0.02
N SER A 39 0.77 1.42 0.73
CA SER A 39 1.17 1.05 2.08
C SER A 39 0.93 -0.45 2.27
N LEU A 40 1.80 -1.10 3.03
CA LEU A 40 1.59 -2.46 3.51
C LEU A 40 2.18 -2.55 4.92
N SER A 41 1.33 -2.24 5.90
CA SER A 41 1.69 -2.10 7.31
C SER A 41 0.47 -2.44 8.15
N CYS A 42 0.68 -2.97 9.36
CA CYS A 42 -0.35 -3.16 10.36
C CYS A 42 -0.54 -1.92 11.26
N LYS A 43 0.27 -0.86 11.08
CA LYS A 43 0.21 0.39 11.86
C LYS A 43 -0.38 1.55 11.07
N THR A 44 -0.21 1.56 9.74
CA THR A 44 -0.55 2.73 8.92
C THR A 44 -1.03 2.32 7.53
N LEU A 45 -2.15 2.91 7.11
CA LEU A 45 -2.67 2.82 5.75
C LEU A 45 -2.62 4.20 5.09
N VAL A 46 -2.31 4.22 3.79
CA VAL A 46 -2.23 5.45 2.99
C VAL A 46 -3.34 5.46 1.95
N TYR A 47 -4.27 6.39 2.11
CA TYR A 47 -5.25 6.76 1.08
C TYR A 47 -4.65 7.86 0.20
N LYS A 48 -4.43 7.58 -1.08
CA LYS A 48 -3.86 8.57 -2.02
C LYS A 48 -4.46 8.42 -3.42
N GLY A 49 -4.52 9.54 -4.13
CA GLY A 49 -4.96 9.60 -5.53
C GLY A 49 -4.60 10.95 -6.15
N GLN A 50 -4.79 11.08 -7.46
CA GLN A 50 -4.67 12.36 -8.18
C GLN A 50 -5.93 13.19 -7.95
N LEU A 51 -6.06 13.72 -6.73
CA LEU A 51 -7.24 14.44 -6.25
C LEU A 51 -6.81 15.77 -5.62
N MET A 52 -7.68 16.77 -5.68
CA MET A 52 -7.56 17.95 -4.82
C MET A 52 -7.88 17.56 -3.37
N ALA A 53 -7.23 18.20 -2.40
CA ALA A 53 -7.42 17.87 -0.98
C ALA A 53 -8.90 17.79 -0.53
N PRO A 54 -9.82 18.70 -0.95
CA PRO A 54 -11.23 18.60 -0.59
C PRO A 54 -11.97 17.37 -1.15
N GLN A 55 -11.43 16.75 -2.20
CA GLN A 55 -12.07 15.60 -2.87
C GLN A 55 -11.75 14.26 -2.20
N VAL A 56 -10.75 14.22 -1.31
CA VAL A 56 -10.24 12.97 -0.73
C VAL A 56 -11.34 12.23 0.04
N GLU A 57 -12.05 12.90 0.95
CA GLU A 57 -13.11 12.29 1.76
C GLU A 57 -14.37 11.96 0.95
N THR A 58 -14.58 12.62 -0.20
CA THR A 58 -15.69 12.29 -1.11
C THR A 58 -15.38 11.09 -1.98
N TYR A 59 -14.11 10.85 -2.29
CA TYR A 59 -13.67 9.75 -3.14
C TYR A 59 -13.47 8.46 -2.35
N PHE A 60 -12.79 8.55 -1.20
CA PHE A 60 -12.56 7.43 -0.29
C PHE A 60 -13.60 7.46 0.83
N LEU A 61 -14.74 6.79 0.62
CA LEU A 61 -15.86 6.79 1.57
C LEU A 61 -15.50 6.21 2.94
N ASP A 62 -14.54 5.28 2.98
CA ASP A 62 -14.01 4.66 4.19
C ASP A 62 -13.44 5.70 5.18
N LEU A 63 -13.03 6.89 4.70
CA LEU A 63 -12.55 7.98 5.58
C LEU A 63 -13.69 8.69 6.33
N LYS A 64 -14.94 8.47 5.94
CA LYS A 64 -16.13 8.98 6.61
C LYS A 64 -16.79 7.95 7.52
N ASP A 65 -16.22 6.74 7.59
CA ASP A 65 -16.69 5.70 8.49
C ASP A 65 -16.40 6.14 9.95
N PRO A 66 -17.40 6.16 10.85
CA PRO A 66 -17.20 6.52 12.24
C PRO A 66 -16.52 5.43 13.09
N ASP A 67 -16.39 4.21 12.58
CA ASP A 67 -15.79 3.05 13.28
C ASP A 67 -14.26 2.95 13.08
#